data_AF-A0A017SS14-F1
#
_entry.id   AF-A0A017SS14-F1
#
_cell.length_a   1.000
_cell.length_b   1.000
_cell.length_c   1.000
_cell.angle_alpha   90.00
_cell.angle_beta   90.00
_cell.angle_gamma   90.00
#
_symmetry.space_group_name_H-M   'P 1'
#
loop_
_entity.id
_entity.type
_entity.pdbx_description
1 polymer ?
#
loop_
_entity_poly.entity_id
_entity_poly.type
_entity_poly.pdbx_seq_one_letter_code
_entity_poly.pdbx_strand_id
1 'polypeptide(L)'
;MAFQPTPTDVSVIITSAGNSNPNEPGFLTERRITPTWTVSQLKAKLETMTGVPPGSQQLQLKSPGRPNQWVDGDDTIIGNWGLMKGSEIEVHDTRPAAARPNFTDLSAVDKYVLPESTYETLPNSVLAWKKNQKLGRFDPTAVPPEEAMQKQANRDRIDVQKRDIAVSRRAILLPSSPPHIRRGIVRFIGPVSTIPFPGVNTEDGGVDRDSLPIWVGIELDEPMGKNDGSVGGKRYFECPNKTGVFVKPEKVEVGDFPPLGLDDDHENELMEEI
;
A
#
# COMPACT_ATOMS: atom_id res chain seq x y z
N MET A 1 -59.16 23.27 -10.62
CA MET A 1 -58.13 22.21 -10.60
C MET A 1 -57.21 22.49 -9.44
N ALA A 2 -57.18 21.63 -8.43
CA ALA A 2 -56.27 21.77 -7.30
C ALA A 2 -54.84 21.39 -7.74
N PHE A 3 -53.85 22.23 -7.43
CA PHE A 3 -52.43 21.90 -7.59
C PHE A 3 -52.11 20.71 -6.68
N GLN A 4 -51.78 19.56 -7.26
CA GLN A 4 -51.14 18.49 -6.48
C GLN A 4 -49.68 18.90 -6.23
N PRO A 5 -49.21 18.88 -4.96
CA PRO A 5 -47.82 19.17 -4.65
C PRO A 5 -46.92 18.16 -5.37
N THR A 6 -45.80 18.63 -5.94
CA THR A 6 -44.79 17.76 -6.53
C THR A 6 -44.26 16.80 -5.46
N PRO A 7 -44.31 15.48 -5.69
CA PRO A 7 -43.74 14.53 -4.75
C PRO A 7 -42.25 14.81 -4.60
N THR A 8 -41.82 15.06 -3.36
CA THR A 8 -40.42 15.33 -3.05
C THR A 8 -39.59 14.07 -3.27
N ASP A 9 -38.48 14.20 -3.99
CA ASP A 9 -37.52 13.10 -4.15
C ASP A 9 -36.96 12.66 -2.80
N VAL A 10 -36.74 11.35 -2.66
CA VAL A 10 -36.15 10.72 -1.47
C VAL A 10 -34.71 10.36 -1.78
N SER A 11 -33.79 10.80 -0.92
CA SER A 11 -32.38 10.40 -1.00
C SER A 11 -32.22 8.97 -0.48
N VAL A 12 -31.65 8.10 -1.31
CA VAL A 12 -31.36 6.71 -0.99
C VAL A 12 -29.96 6.33 -1.41
N ILE A 13 -29.41 5.33 -0.72
CA ILE A 13 -28.13 4.73 -1.08
C ILE A 13 -28.40 3.62 -2.09
N ILE A 14 -27.63 3.57 -3.16
CA ILE A 14 -27.63 2.50 -4.15
C ILE A 14 -26.36 1.68 -3.94
N THR A 15 -26.54 0.39 -3.72
CA THR A 15 -25.46 -0.60 -3.62
C THR A 15 -25.63 -1.68 -4.68
N SER A 16 -24.53 -2.32 -5.08
CA SER A 16 -24.58 -3.52 -5.91
C SER A 16 -24.17 -4.72 -5.06
N ALA A 17 -24.91 -5.82 -5.15
CA ALA A 17 -24.55 -7.06 -4.48
C ALA A 17 -23.30 -7.65 -5.15
N GLY A 18 -22.14 -7.28 -4.61
CA GLY A 18 -20.86 -7.84 -5.02
C GLY A 18 -20.76 -9.32 -4.63
N ASN A 19 -19.93 -10.07 -5.35
CA ASN A 19 -19.47 -11.36 -4.83
C ASN A 19 -18.89 -11.11 -3.44
N SER A 20 -19.20 -11.99 -2.50
CA SER A 20 -18.98 -11.92 -1.05
C SER A 20 -17.51 -11.87 -0.61
N ASN A 21 -16.71 -10.95 -1.15
CA ASN A 21 -15.31 -10.76 -0.81
C ASN A 21 -15.16 -9.40 -0.09
N PRO A 22 -14.94 -9.38 1.23
CA PRO A 22 -14.89 -8.15 2.02
C PRO A 22 -13.70 -7.23 1.70
N ASN A 23 -12.76 -7.67 0.84
CA ASN A 23 -11.62 -6.89 0.38
C ASN A 23 -11.83 -6.18 -0.97
N GLU A 24 -12.97 -6.36 -1.65
CA GLU A 24 -13.24 -5.65 -2.90
C GLU A 24 -13.99 -4.32 -2.64
N PRO A 25 -13.61 -3.23 -3.32
CA PRO A 25 -14.33 -1.96 -3.20
C PRO A 25 -15.76 -2.13 -3.73
N GLY A 26 -16.73 -2.07 -2.81
CA GLY A 26 -18.15 -2.14 -3.16
C GLY A 26 -18.62 -0.88 -3.90
N PHE A 27 -19.56 -1.06 -4.83
CA PHE A 27 -20.25 0.06 -5.47
C PHE A 27 -21.22 0.71 -4.47
N LEU A 28 -21.04 2.00 -4.18
CA LEU A 28 -21.92 2.79 -3.33
C LEU A 28 -22.11 4.19 -3.92
N THR A 29 -23.36 4.60 -4.13
CA THR A 29 -23.69 5.96 -4.59
C THR A 29 -25.01 6.44 -3.98
N GLU A 30 -25.09 7.70 -3.59
CA GLU A 30 -26.34 8.30 -3.11
C GLU A 30 -27.13 8.92 -4.27
N ARG A 31 -28.42 8.61 -4.37
CA ARG A 31 -29.30 9.09 -5.45
C ARG A 31 -30.66 9.52 -4.94
N ARG A 32 -31.22 10.51 -5.63
CA ARG A 32 -32.58 11.00 -5.43
C ARG A 32 -33.55 10.19 -6.28
N ILE A 33 -34.49 9.52 -5.63
CA ILE A 33 -35.54 8.73 -6.29
C ILE A 33 -36.87 9.41 -6.05
N THR A 34 -37.62 9.64 -7.12
CA THR A 34 -39.01 10.10 -7.02
C THR A 34 -39.90 8.92 -6.63
N PRO A 35 -40.63 8.97 -5.51
CA PRO A 35 -41.45 7.84 -5.05
C PRO A 35 -42.54 7.40 -6.02
N THR A 36 -42.93 8.25 -6.98
CA THR A 36 -43.96 7.95 -7.99
C THR A 36 -43.43 7.16 -9.20
N TRP A 37 -42.13 6.91 -9.29
CA TRP A 37 -41.58 6.08 -10.36
C TRP A 37 -42.07 4.65 -10.26
N THR A 38 -42.30 4.02 -11.41
CA THR A 38 -42.48 2.58 -11.46
C THR A 38 -41.15 1.86 -11.23
N VAL A 39 -41.20 0.61 -10.77
CA VAL A 39 -40.00 -0.22 -10.60
C VAL A 39 -39.24 -0.36 -11.92
N SER A 40 -39.93 -0.50 -13.05
CA SER A 40 -39.32 -0.52 -14.39
C SER A 40 -38.53 0.76 -14.70
N GLN A 41 -39.11 1.93 -14.42
CA GLN A 41 -38.43 3.22 -14.61
C GLN A 41 -37.20 3.37 -13.72
N LEU A 42 -37.28 2.88 -12.48
CA LEU A 42 -36.15 2.86 -11.57
C LEU A 42 -35.05 1.93 -12.08
N LYS A 43 -35.38 0.70 -12.49
CA LYS A 43 -34.41 -0.27 -13.04
C LYS A 43 -33.67 0.29 -14.26
N ALA A 44 -34.37 0.94 -15.19
CA ALA A 44 -33.75 1.60 -16.34
C ALA A 44 -32.73 2.68 -15.94
N LYS A 45 -33.00 3.44 -14.88
CA LYS A 45 -32.06 4.44 -14.36
C LYS A 45 -30.87 3.81 -13.64
N LEU A 46 -31.10 2.72 -12.91
CA LEU A 46 -30.05 1.99 -12.20
C LEU A 46 -29.04 1.34 -13.15
N GLU A 47 -29.46 0.92 -14.35
CA GLU A 47 -28.56 0.33 -15.37
C GLU A 47 -27.38 1.25 -15.71
N THR A 48 -27.62 2.55 -15.88
CA THR A 48 -26.57 3.53 -16.21
C THR A 48 -25.50 3.68 -15.13
N MET A 49 -25.78 3.18 -13.92
CA MET A 49 -24.90 3.29 -12.76
C MET A 49 -24.28 1.96 -12.39
N THR A 50 -25.05 0.88 -12.40
CA THR A 50 -24.60 -0.46 -11.98
C THR A 50 -24.14 -1.32 -13.15
N GLY A 51 -24.47 -0.97 -14.39
CA GLY A 51 -24.19 -1.78 -15.59
C GLY A 51 -25.00 -3.09 -15.66
N VAL A 52 -26.01 -3.25 -14.82
CA VAL A 52 -26.90 -4.43 -14.82
C VAL A 52 -28.15 -4.10 -15.65
N PRO A 53 -28.50 -4.88 -16.69
CA PRO A 53 -29.71 -4.64 -17.48
C PRO A 53 -31.00 -4.79 -16.66
N PRO A 54 -32.07 -4.00 -16.90
CA PRO A 54 -33.32 -4.02 -16.12
C PRO A 54 -33.95 -5.40 -15.98
N GLY A 55 -33.91 -6.23 -17.04
CA GLY A 55 -34.44 -7.60 -17.01
C GLY A 55 -33.61 -8.58 -16.16
N SER A 56 -32.41 -8.19 -15.76
CA SER A 56 -31.53 -8.96 -14.87
C SER A 56 -31.28 -8.26 -13.54
N GLN A 57 -32.03 -7.20 -13.24
CA GLN A 57 -31.97 -6.53 -11.94
C GLN A 57 -33.03 -7.09 -11.00
N GLN A 58 -32.59 -7.59 -9.85
CA GLN A 58 -33.45 -7.87 -8.72
C GLN A 58 -33.13 -6.88 -7.60
N LEU A 59 -34.13 -6.15 -7.10
CA LEU A 59 -33.92 -5.07 -6.14
C LEU A 59 -34.32 -5.51 -4.74
N GLN A 60 -33.43 -5.29 -3.77
CA GLN A 60 -33.74 -5.45 -2.34
C GLN A 60 -33.74 -4.07 -1.68
N LEU A 61 -34.88 -3.69 -1.10
CA LEU A 61 -35.04 -2.45 -0.34
C LEU A 61 -34.75 -2.72 1.14
N LYS A 62 -33.78 -1.98 1.69
CA LYS A 62 -33.45 -1.96 3.12
C LYS A 62 -33.88 -0.60 3.67
N SER A 63 -34.95 -0.56 4.46
CA SER A 63 -35.44 0.68 5.07
C SER A 63 -35.15 0.67 6.58
N PRO A 64 -34.73 1.81 7.16
CA PRO A 64 -34.46 1.88 8.60
C PRO A 64 -35.67 1.43 9.43
N GLY A 65 -35.47 0.45 10.31
CA GLY A 65 -36.51 -0.07 11.20
C GLY A 65 -37.55 -0.98 10.53
N ARG A 66 -37.35 -1.39 9.27
CA ARG A 66 -38.18 -2.39 8.58
C ARG A 66 -37.32 -3.58 8.13
N PRO A 67 -37.89 -4.80 8.03
CA PRO A 67 -37.18 -5.93 7.45
C PRO A 67 -36.87 -5.67 5.97
N ASN A 68 -35.75 -6.21 5.49
CA ASN A 68 -35.36 -6.13 4.08
C ASN A 68 -36.44 -6.78 3.21
N GLN A 69 -36.80 -6.12 2.11
CA GLN A 69 -37.86 -6.57 1.23
C GLN A 69 -37.40 -6.65 -0.21
N TRP A 70 -37.75 -7.75 -0.90
CA TRP A 70 -37.58 -7.87 -2.34
C TRP A 70 -38.69 -7.11 -3.06
N VAL A 71 -38.30 -6.21 -3.95
CA VAL A 71 -39.23 -5.42 -4.77
C VAL A 71 -39.62 -6.27 -5.98
N ASP A 72 -40.93 -6.44 -6.17
CA ASP A 72 -41.51 -7.25 -7.26
C ASP A 72 -42.57 -6.44 -8.04
N GLY A 73 -42.84 -6.85 -9.28
CA GLY A 73 -43.79 -6.18 -10.17
C GLY A 73 -43.26 -4.86 -10.75
N ASP A 74 -42.85 -4.92 -12.01
CA ASP A 74 -42.25 -3.80 -12.76
C ASP A 74 -43.18 -2.58 -12.91
N ASP A 75 -44.49 -2.80 -12.88
CA ASP A 75 -45.53 -1.77 -12.98
C ASP A 75 -45.90 -1.15 -11.62
N THR A 76 -45.38 -1.68 -10.51
CA THR A 76 -45.66 -1.12 -9.18
C THR A 76 -44.87 0.16 -8.94
N ILE A 77 -45.43 1.04 -8.11
CA ILE A 77 -44.80 2.31 -7.73
C ILE A 77 -43.82 2.06 -6.59
N ILE A 78 -42.58 2.57 -6.71
CA ILE A 78 -41.52 2.32 -5.72
C ILE A 78 -41.87 2.89 -4.33
N GLY A 79 -42.60 3.99 -4.26
CA GLY A 79 -43.06 4.58 -3.00
C GLY A 79 -43.94 3.65 -2.16
N ASN A 80 -44.69 2.74 -2.78
CA ASN A 80 -45.56 1.79 -2.07
C ASN A 80 -44.76 0.76 -1.25
N TRP A 81 -43.47 0.57 -1.58
CA TRP A 81 -42.56 -0.32 -0.87
C TRP A 81 -42.00 0.31 0.43
N GLY A 82 -42.41 1.54 0.77
CA GLY A 82 -41.97 2.21 1.99
C GLY A 82 -40.65 2.96 1.86
N LEU A 83 -40.35 3.45 0.65
CA LEU A 83 -39.18 4.26 0.37
C LEU A 83 -39.13 5.51 1.26
N MET A 84 -38.09 5.63 2.09
CA MET A 84 -37.89 6.76 2.99
C MET A 84 -36.42 7.20 3.06
N LYS A 85 -36.15 8.39 3.61
CA LYS A 85 -34.78 8.89 3.76
C LYS A 85 -33.94 7.90 4.57
N GLY A 86 -32.74 7.60 4.07
CA GLY A 86 -31.85 6.60 4.66
C GLY A 86 -32.16 5.17 4.26
N SER A 87 -33.07 4.94 3.30
CA SER A 87 -33.21 3.63 2.67
C SER A 87 -32.03 3.32 1.76
N GLU A 88 -31.70 2.05 1.65
CA GLU A 88 -30.73 1.49 0.71
C GLU A 88 -31.45 0.59 -0.28
N ILE A 89 -31.13 0.73 -1.57
CA ILE A 89 -31.55 -0.16 -2.63
C ILE A 89 -30.33 -0.94 -3.09
N GLU A 90 -30.33 -2.22 -2.77
CA GLU A 90 -29.30 -3.15 -3.19
C GLU A 90 -29.73 -3.82 -4.50
N VAL A 91 -28.90 -3.68 -5.52
CA VAL A 91 -29.13 -4.22 -6.87
C VAL A 91 -28.41 -5.56 -6.98
N HIS A 92 -29.17 -6.63 -7.20
CA HIS A 92 -28.67 -7.97 -7.44
C HIS A 92 -28.70 -8.28 -8.94
N ASP A 93 -27.55 -8.69 -9.48
CA ASP A 93 -27.44 -9.14 -10.88
C ASP A 93 -27.81 -10.62 -10.98
N THR A 94 -28.93 -10.93 -11.64
CA THR A 94 -29.41 -12.30 -11.81
C THR A 94 -28.76 -13.05 -12.97
N ARG A 95 -27.89 -12.40 -13.77
CA ARG A 95 -27.13 -13.09 -14.83
C ARG A 95 -26.22 -14.16 -14.23
N PRO A 96 -25.96 -15.26 -14.96
CA PRO A 96 -24.94 -16.22 -14.53
C PRO A 96 -23.57 -15.54 -14.44
N ALA A 97 -22.71 -15.99 -13.52
CA ALA A 97 -21.41 -15.36 -13.26
C ALA A 97 -20.55 -15.16 -14.52
N ALA A 98 -20.62 -16.08 -15.49
CA ALA A 98 -19.92 -15.99 -16.77
C ALA A 98 -20.41 -14.86 -17.71
N ALA A 99 -21.64 -14.38 -17.52
CA ALA A 99 -22.24 -13.30 -18.31
C ALA A 99 -22.17 -11.94 -17.60
N ARG A 100 -21.58 -11.87 -16.39
CA ARG A 100 -21.36 -10.64 -15.65
C ARG A 100 -20.02 -10.02 -16.08
N PRO A 101 -20.01 -8.85 -16.75
CA PRO A 101 -18.76 -8.20 -17.12
C PRO A 101 -18.00 -7.79 -15.85
N ASN A 102 -16.72 -8.17 -15.75
CA ASN A 102 -15.84 -7.72 -14.68
C ASN A 102 -15.11 -6.44 -15.10
N PHE A 103 -15.54 -5.29 -14.58
CA PHE A 103 -14.91 -4.00 -14.85
C PHE A 103 -13.82 -3.61 -13.85
N THR A 104 -13.60 -4.40 -12.79
CA THR A 104 -12.51 -4.15 -11.82
C THR A 104 -11.19 -4.76 -12.29
N ASP A 105 -11.26 -5.82 -13.11
CA ASP A 105 -10.08 -6.44 -13.69
C ASP A 105 -9.56 -5.67 -14.90
N LEU A 106 -8.49 -4.91 -14.68
CA LEU A 106 -7.78 -4.16 -15.72
C LEU A 106 -6.65 -4.95 -16.38
N SER A 107 -6.48 -6.26 -16.09
CA SER A 107 -5.38 -7.05 -16.64
C SER A 107 -5.55 -7.33 -18.13
N ALA A 108 -6.79 -7.44 -18.61
CA ALA A 108 -7.12 -7.70 -20.01
C ALA A 108 -7.15 -6.44 -20.88
N VAL A 109 -6.98 -5.25 -20.27
CA VAL A 109 -6.95 -3.98 -21.00
C VAL A 109 -5.53 -3.71 -21.47
N ASP A 110 -5.33 -3.68 -22.78
CA ASP A 110 -4.05 -3.29 -23.39
C ASP A 110 -3.72 -1.85 -23.01
N LYS A 111 -2.81 -1.69 -22.06
CA LYS A 111 -2.32 -0.38 -21.63
C LYS A 111 -1.28 0.11 -22.62
N TYR A 112 -1.48 1.30 -23.15
CA TYR A 112 -0.46 1.95 -23.98
C TYR A 112 0.78 2.25 -23.14
N VAL A 113 1.93 1.73 -23.59
CA VAL A 113 3.24 2.03 -23.01
C VAL A 113 3.96 2.98 -23.95
N LEU A 114 4.24 4.20 -23.48
CA LEU A 114 4.98 5.18 -24.26
C LEU A 114 6.43 4.70 -24.46
N PRO A 115 6.92 4.56 -25.71
CA PRO A 115 8.31 4.17 -25.96
C PRO A 115 9.28 5.15 -25.31
N GLU A 116 10.37 4.64 -24.73
CA GLU A 116 11.38 5.46 -24.03
C GLU A 116 11.97 6.54 -24.95
N SER A 117 12.29 6.19 -26.20
CA SER A 117 12.79 7.13 -27.21
C SER A 117 11.84 8.31 -27.47
N THR A 118 10.52 8.07 -27.37
CA THR A 118 9.53 9.14 -27.53
C THR A 118 9.44 9.96 -26.25
N TYR A 119 9.41 9.31 -25.08
CA TYR A 119 9.38 9.99 -23.78
C TYR A 119 10.56 10.94 -23.57
N GLU A 120 11.74 10.58 -24.04
CA GLU A 120 12.97 11.40 -23.97
C GLU A 120 12.90 12.70 -24.75
N THR A 121 12.12 12.74 -25.84
CA THR A 121 11.98 13.93 -26.67
C THR A 121 10.88 14.88 -26.18
N LEU A 122 10.00 14.42 -25.28
CA LEU A 122 8.90 15.23 -24.77
C LEU A 122 9.39 16.35 -23.84
N PRO A 123 9.16 17.63 -24.17
CA PRO A 123 9.62 18.76 -23.36
C PRO A 123 8.85 18.92 -22.04
N ASN A 124 7.59 18.46 -22.01
CA ASN A 124 6.71 18.53 -20.85
C ASN A 124 6.71 17.22 -20.04
N SER A 125 7.82 16.46 -20.11
CA SER A 125 7.97 15.21 -19.36
C SER A 125 8.67 15.46 -18.02
N VAL A 126 8.41 14.57 -17.05
CA VAL A 126 9.16 14.54 -15.78
C VAL A 126 10.65 14.36 -16.04
N LEU A 127 11.03 13.63 -17.10
CA LEU A 127 12.42 13.46 -17.50
C LEU A 127 13.08 14.75 -17.97
N ALA A 128 12.43 15.50 -18.87
CA ALA A 128 12.91 16.80 -19.33
C ALA A 128 13.02 17.80 -18.17
N TRP A 129 12.05 17.80 -17.25
CA TRP A 129 12.11 18.60 -16.03
C TRP A 129 13.31 18.21 -15.15
N LYS A 130 13.54 16.91 -14.90
CA LYS A 130 14.71 16.42 -14.14
C LYS A 130 16.04 16.81 -14.79
N LYS A 131 16.12 16.75 -16.12
CA LYS A 131 17.31 17.15 -16.88
C LYS A 131 17.56 18.66 -16.77
N ASN A 132 16.52 19.48 -16.93
CA ASN A 132 16.62 20.93 -16.84
C ASN A 132 16.97 21.41 -15.42
N GLN A 133 16.41 20.75 -14.40
CA GLN A 133 16.73 21.03 -12.99
C GLN A 133 18.04 20.37 -12.53
N LYS A 134 18.72 19.62 -13.40
CA LYS A 134 19.98 18.93 -13.09
C LYS A 134 19.86 18.04 -11.84
N LEU A 135 18.75 17.31 -11.74
CA LEU A 135 18.45 16.48 -10.57
C LEU A 135 19.00 15.06 -10.75
N GLY A 136 19.53 14.51 -9.66
CA GLY A 136 20.02 13.13 -9.60
C GLY A 136 21.13 12.88 -10.62
N ARG A 137 20.92 11.94 -11.55
CA ARG A 137 21.91 11.57 -12.58
C ARG A 137 22.25 12.70 -13.58
N PHE A 138 21.49 13.79 -13.59
CA PHE A 138 21.74 14.96 -14.45
C PHE A 138 22.47 16.10 -13.75
N ASP A 139 22.81 15.94 -12.47
CA ASP A 139 23.60 16.91 -11.72
C ASP A 139 25.06 16.91 -12.22
N PRO A 140 25.58 18.04 -12.75
CA PRO A 140 26.96 18.13 -13.22
C PRO A 140 27.99 18.05 -12.08
N THR A 141 27.57 18.24 -10.83
CA THR A 141 28.42 18.11 -9.63
C THR A 141 28.34 16.71 -9.02
N ALA A 142 27.54 15.81 -9.59
CA ALA A 142 27.45 14.44 -9.12
C ALA A 142 28.82 13.76 -9.19
N VAL A 143 29.24 13.21 -8.05
CA VAL A 143 30.41 12.37 -7.96
C VAL A 143 30.13 11.07 -8.74
N PRO A 144 31.07 10.59 -9.59
CA PRO A 144 30.91 9.32 -10.28
C PRO A 144 30.53 8.18 -9.31
N PRO A 145 29.69 7.21 -9.72
CA PRO A 145 29.20 6.16 -8.83
C PRO A 145 30.30 5.38 -8.09
N GLU A 146 31.42 5.09 -8.78
CA GLU A 146 32.58 4.40 -8.19
C GLU A 146 33.26 5.23 -7.09
N GLU A 147 33.47 6.53 -7.32
CA GLU A 147 34.08 7.42 -6.33
C GLU A 147 33.12 7.66 -5.15
N ALA A 148 31.81 7.77 -5.42
CA ALA A 148 30.80 7.87 -4.37
C ALA A 148 30.77 6.60 -3.49
N MET A 149 30.89 5.42 -4.10
CA MET A 149 30.98 4.15 -3.40
C MET A 149 32.22 4.09 -2.51
N GLN A 150 33.39 4.49 -3.03
CA GLN A 150 34.64 4.53 -2.25
C GLN A 150 34.54 5.52 -1.08
N LYS A 151 33.95 6.71 -1.30
CA LYS A 151 33.69 7.69 -0.23
C LYS A 151 32.78 7.11 0.85
N GLN A 152 31.74 6.39 0.47
CA GLN A 152 30.85 5.71 1.41
C GLN A 152 31.58 4.62 2.20
N ALA A 153 32.37 3.76 1.55
CA ALA A 153 33.16 2.73 2.22
C ALA A 153 34.14 3.32 3.24
N ASN A 154 34.81 4.41 2.89
CA ASN A 154 35.72 5.12 3.79
C ASN A 154 34.98 5.73 5.00
N ARG A 155 33.83 6.38 4.77
CA ARG A 155 32.98 6.91 5.85
C ARG A 155 32.50 5.80 6.77
N ASP A 156 32.01 4.70 6.21
CA ASP A 156 31.52 3.56 6.97
C ASP A 156 32.62 2.97 7.87
N ARG A 157 33.87 2.87 7.38
CA ARG A 157 35.03 2.43 8.19
C ARG A 157 35.31 3.36 9.36
N ILE A 158 35.28 4.67 9.12
CA ILE A 158 35.48 5.69 10.17
C ILE A 158 34.37 5.58 11.21
N ASP A 159 33.11 5.42 10.79
CA ASP A 159 31.97 5.32 11.70
C ASP A 159 32.02 4.04 12.56
N VAL A 160 32.40 2.90 11.98
CA VAL A 160 32.64 1.64 12.73
C VAL A 160 33.68 1.85 13.82
N GLN A 161 34.82 2.46 13.49
CA GLN A 161 35.90 2.70 14.45
C GLN A 161 35.52 3.74 15.51
N LYS A 162 34.87 4.85 15.10
CA LYS A 162 34.48 5.96 15.98
C LYS A 162 33.43 5.55 17.01
N ARG A 163 32.52 4.66 16.62
CA ARG A 163 31.40 4.17 17.46
C ARG A 163 31.71 2.85 18.17
N ASP A 164 32.95 2.36 18.05
CA ASP A 164 33.43 1.12 18.66
C ASP A 164 32.51 -0.09 18.34
N ILE A 165 32.08 -0.18 17.08
CA ILE A 165 31.18 -1.24 16.63
C ILE A 165 31.99 -2.53 16.47
N ALA A 166 31.64 -3.54 17.26
CA ALA A 166 32.29 -4.83 17.26
C ALA A 166 31.24 -5.97 17.27
N VAL A 167 31.61 -7.11 16.68
CA VAL A 167 30.79 -8.32 16.73
C VAL A 167 30.59 -8.76 18.19
N SER A 168 29.44 -9.35 18.47
CA SER A 168 29.01 -9.81 19.79
C SER A 168 28.71 -8.70 20.81
N ARG A 169 28.71 -7.42 20.39
CA ARG A 169 28.24 -6.32 21.26
C ARG A 169 26.75 -6.05 21.12
N ARG A 170 26.17 -5.58 22.23
CA ARG A 170 24.80 -5.06 22.29
C ARG A 170 24.73 -3.71 21.59
N ALA A 171 23.67 -3.52 20.83
CA ALA A 171 23.45 -2.31 20.06
C ALA A 171 21.98 -1.95 19.98
N ILE A 172 21.74 -0.68 19.74
CA ILE A 172 20.44 -0.11 19.42
C ILE A 172 20.49 0.53 18.03
N LEU A 173 19.37 0.47 17.31
CA LEU A 173 19.22 1.11 16.00
C LEU A 173 18.63 2.52 16.13
N LEU A 174 19.20 3.46 15.37
CA LEU A 174 18.77 4.86 15.32
C LEU A 174 17.85 5.16 14.12
N PRO A 175 16.83 6.02 14.27
CA PRO A 175 16.39 6.66 15.51
C PRO A 175 15.74 5.65 16.45
N SER A 176 16.01 5.77 17.75
CA SER A 176 15.52 4.87 18.81
C SER A 176 14.42 5.54 19.64
N SER A 177 13.44 6.15 18.97
CA SER A 177 12.30 6.78 19.63
C SER A 177 11.07 5.86 19.61
N PRO A 178 10.23 5.85 20.66
CA PRO A 178 8.95 5.15 20.63
C PRO A 178 8.12 5.51 19.39
N PRO A 179 7.41 4.56 18.77
CA PRO A 179 7.29 3.13 19.15
C PRO A 179 8.41 2.23 18.56
N HIS A 180 9.42 2.78 17.89
CA HIS A 180 10.38 2.01 17.07
C HIS A 180 11.72 1.75 17.76
N ILE A 181 11.70 1.23 18.99
CA ILE A 181 12.93 0.86 19.70
C ILE A 181 13.37 -0.52 19.24
N ARG A 182 14.55 -0.62 18.61
CA ARG A 182 15.06 -1.89 18.07
C ARG A 182 16.44 -2.16 18.63
N ARG A 183 16.52 -3.12 19.55
CA ARG A 183 17.76 -3.57 20.22
C ARG A 183 18.16 -4.95 19.71
N GLY A 184 19.45 -5.25 19.83
CA GLY A 184 19.98 -6.53 19.38
C GLY A 184 21.48 -6.69 19.60
N ILE A 185 22.03 -7.72 18.97
CA ILE A 185 23.44 -8.10 19.01
C ILE A 185 24.05 -7.94 17.62
N VAL A 186 25.19 -7.27 17.53
CA VAL A 186 25.96 -7.20 16.28
C VAL A 186 26.51 -8.58 15.96
N ARG A 187 26.12 -9.15 14.82
CA ARG A 187 26.55 -10.47 14.35
C ARG A 187 27.53 -10.40 13.19
N PHE A 188 27.52 -9.31 12.41
CA PHE A 188 28.36 -9.18 11.22
C PHE A 188 28.80 -7.73 11.01
N ILE A 189 30.03 -7.53 10.55
CA ILE A 189 30.56 -6.24 10.12
C ILE A 189 31.37 -6.48 8.85
N GLY A 190 30.96 -5.86 7.74
CA GLY A 190 31.71 -5.97 6.49
C GLY A 190 30.89 -5.68 5.24
N PRO A 191 31.48 -5.87 4.06
CA PRO A 191 30.78 -5.65 2.80
C PRO A 191 29.78 -6.77 2.51
N VAL A 192 28.64 -6.39 1.95
CA VAL A 192 27.53 -7.28 1.57
C VAL A 192 27.34 -7.17 0.06
N SER A 193 28.00 -8.07 -0.68
CA SER A 193 28.03 -8.07 -2.15
C SER A 193 26.64 -8.18 -2.81
N THR A 194 25.66 -8.74 -2.12
CA THR A 194 24.28 -8.91 -2.61
C THR A 194 23.43 -7.66 -2.47
N ILE A 195 23.92 -6.62 -1.77
CA ILE A 195 23.24 -5.32 -1.71
C ILE A 195 23.88 -4.42 -2.77
N PRO A 196 23.19 -4.10 -3.89
CA PRO A 196 23.76 -3.32 -4.96
C PRO A 196 23.98 -1.87 -4.53
N PHE A 197 25.06 -1.26 -5.03
CA PHE A 197 25.27 0.18 -4.91
C PHE A 197 24.72 0.87 -6.17
N PRO A 198 23.90 1.93 -6.04
CA PRO A 198 23.33 2.60 -7.20
C PRO A 198 24.38 3.03 -8.22
N GLY A 199 24.25 2.56 -9.46
CA GLY A 199 25.14 2.94 -10.56
C GLY A 199 26.45 2.14 -10.65
N VAL A 200 26.63 1.08 -9.84
CA VAL A 200 27.78 0.17 -9.93
C VAL A 200 27.29 -1.29 -9.98
N ASN A 201 27.71 -2.05 -10.98
CA ASN A 201 27.41 -3.48 -11.09
C ASN A 201 28.38 -4.29 -10.23
N THR A 202 27.95 -4.67 -9.04
CA THR A 202 28.77 -5.47 -8.10
C THR A 202 28.82 -6.96 -8.49
N GLU A 203 27.98 -7.41 -9.42
CA GLU A 203 27.87 -8.82 -9.82
C GLU A 203 28.99 -9.28 -10.76
N ASP A 204 29.64 -8.37 -11.49
CA ASP A 204 30.66 -8.69 -12.49
C ASP A 204 32.02 -9.09 -11.88
N GLY A 205 32.13 -9.21 -10.55
CA GLY A 205 33.33 -9.69 -9.84
C GLY A 205 34.58 -8.79 -9.96
N GLY A 206 34.47 -7.64 -10.65
CA GLY A 206 35.57 -6.72 -10.90
C GLY A 206 35.81 -5.66 -9.83
N VAL A 207 34.98 -5.60 -8.78
CA VAL A 207 35.08 -4.59 -7.72
C VAL A 207 35.85 -5.16 -6.52
N ASP A 208 36.90 -4.45 -6.10
CA ASP A 208 37.67 -4.82 -4.91
C ASP A 208 36.75 -4.81 -3.67
N ARG A 209 36.87 -5.86 -2.85
CA ARG A 209 36.06 -6.05 -1.64
C ARG A 209 36.26 -4.90 -0.65
N ASP A 210 37.45 -4.31 -0.65
CA ASP A 210 37.80 -3.18 0.21
C ASP A 210 37.21 -1.84 -0.24
N SER A 211 36.76 -1.76 -1.49
CA SER A 211 36.05 -0.58 -2.03
C SER A 211 34.55 -0.62 -1.77
N LEU A 212 34.02 -1.74 -1.27
CA LEU A 212 32.60 -1.90 -1.03
C LEU A 212 32.15 -1.24 0.29
N PRO A 213 30.94 -0.64 0.31
CA PRO A 213 30.39 -0.07 1.54
C PRO A 213 30.21 -1.13 2.64
N ILE A 214 30.46 -0.74 3.88
CA ILE A 214 30.30 -1.63 5.03
C ILE A 214 28.84 -1.65 5.47
N TRP A 215 28.42 -2.83 5.90
CA TRP A 215 27.14 -3.07 6.54
C TRP A 215 27.37 -3.72 7.90
N VAL A 216 26.50 -3.36 8.85
CA VAL A 216 26.43 -3.99 10.17
C VAL A 216 25.20 -4.90 10.17
N GLY A 217 25.43 -6.19 10.30
CA GLY A 217 24.38 -7.19 10.49
C GLY A 217 24.08 -7.35 11.98
N ILE A 218 22.83 -7.13 12.36
CA ILE A 218 22.35 -7.19 13.74
C ILE A 218 21.26 -8.25 13.82
N GLU A 219 21.34 -9.11 14.83
CA GLU A 219 20.24 -9.95 15.28
C GLU A 219 19.45 -9.18 16.32
N LEU A 220 18.20 -8.85 16.00
CA LEU A 220 17.28 -8.15 16.89
C LEU A 220 16.70 -9.11 17.93
N ASP A 221 16.39 -8.56 19.10
CA ASP A 221 15.73 -9.31 20.18
C ASP A 221 14.29 -9.70 19.78
N GLU A 222 13.64 -8.83 19.01
CA GLU A 222 12.26 -8.96 18.56
C GLU A 222 12.19 -9.24 17.05
N PRO A 223 11.11 -9.86 16.54
CA PRO A 223 10.92 -10.18 15.12
C PRO A 223 10.58 -8.96 14.24
N MET A 224 11.33 -7.87 14.41
CA MET A 224 11.25 -6.59 13.67
C MET A 224 12.36 -6.44 12.61
N GLY A 225 12.97 -7.54 12.23
CA GLY A 225 14.01 -7.65 11.21
C GLY A 225 13.44 -7.85 9.81
N LYS A 226 14.33 -8.03 8.84
CA LYS A 226 13.99 -8.23 7.42
C LYS A 226 14.41 -9.60 6.90
N ASN A 227 15.33 -10.28 7.57
CA ASN A 227 15.94 -11.53 7.11
C ASN A 227 16.28 -12.46 8.29
N ASP A 228 16.85 -13.61 7.97
CA ASP A 228 17.33 -14.67 8.87
C ASP A 228 18.87 -14.69 8.96
N GLY A 229 19.54 -13.58 8.64
CA GLY A 229 20.98 -13.47 8.52
C GLY A 229 21.52 -13.76 7.10
N SER A 230 20.64 -14.00 6.14
CA SER A 230 20.97 -14.12 4.71
C SER A 230 20.41 -12.96 3.87
N VAL A 231 21.10 -12.58 2.79
CA VAL A 231 20.64 -11.59 1.80
C VAL A 231 21.05 -12.08 0.41
N GLY A 232 20.14 -12.02 -0.56
CA GLY A 232 20.43 -12.42 -1.96
C GLY A 232 20.96 -13.86 -2.09
N GLY A 233 20.46 -14.78 -1.27
CA GLY A 233 20.89 -16.19 -1.27
C GLY A 233 22.23 -16.46 -0.57
N LYS A 234 22.93 -15.44 -0.07
CA LYS A 234 24.19 -15.58 0.67
C LYS A 234 23.97 -15.39 2.18
N ARG A 235 24.45 -16.33 2.99
CA ARG A 235 24.39 -16.26 4.45
C ARG A 235 25.61 -15.54 5.01
N TYR A 236 25.37 -14.59 5.92
CA TYR A 236 26.41 -13.81 6.61
C TYR A 236 26.46 -14.11 8.10
N PHE A 237 25.29 -14.33 8.71
CA PHE A 237 25.14 -14.81 10.08
C PHE A 237 23.89 -15.69 10.21
N GLU A 238 23.69 -16.28 11.38
CA GLU A 238 22.54 -17.12 11.69
C GLU A 238 21.70 -16.46 12.77
N CYS A 239 20.40 -16.36 12.53
CA CYS A 239 19.40 -15.87 13.47
C CYS A 239 17.99 -16.35 13.05
N PRO A 240 16.99 -16.29 13.93
CA PRO A 240 15.60 -16.59 13.58
C PRO A 240 15.08 -15.76 12.38
N ASN A 241 14.03 -16.28 11.74
CA ASN A 241 13.40 -15.54 10.64
C ASN A 241 12.81 -14.22 11.16
N LYS A 242 12.99 -13.15 10.38
CA LYS A 242 12.59 -11.77 10.71
C LYS A 242 13.28 -11.19 11.95
N THR A 243 14.43 -11.68 12.39
CA THR A 243 15.21 -11.00 13.45
C THR A 243 16.51 -10.38 12.92
N GLY A 244 16.99 -10.83 11.76
CA GLY A 244 18.18 -10.27 11.12
C GLY A 244 17.91 -8.96 10.38
N VAL A 245 18.82 -7.99 10.51
CA VAL A 245 18.80 -6.74 9.76
C VAL A 245 20.21 -6.28 9.38
N PHE A 246 20.37 -5.73 8.18
CA PHE A 246 21.59 -5.03 7.77
C PHE A 246 21.34 -3.53 7.75
N VAL A 247 22.20 -2.77 8.43
CA VAL A 247 22.12 -1.31 8.51
C VAL A 247 23.49 -0.67 8.27
N LYS A 248 23.50 0.64 8.04
CA LYS A 248 24.73 1.42 7.96
C LYS A 248 25.31 1.69 9.36
N PRO A 249 26.65 1.76 9.51
CA PRO A 249 27.29 2.05 10.79
C PRO A 249 26.76 3.31 11.48
N GLU A 250 26.39 4.34 10.70
CA GLU A 250 25.83 5.58 11.24
C GLU A 250 24.48 5.42 11.97
N LYS A 251 23.78 4.31 11.72
CA LYS A 251 22.48 3.94 12.32
C LYS A 251 22.63 3.05 13.55
N VAL A 252 23.85 2.71 13.95
CA VAL A 252 24.13 1.80 15.06
C VAL A 252 24.77 2.56 16.19
N GLU A 253 24.28 2.32 17.39
CA GLU A 253 24.90 2.76 18.63
C GLU A 253 25.16 1.53 19.51
N VAL A 254 26.42 1.37 19.91
CA VAL A 254 26.86 0.24 20.75
C VAL A 254 26.96 0.71 22.19
N GLY A 255 26.47 -0.12 23.12
CA GLY A 255 26.40 0.25 24.52
C GLY A 255 25.72 -0.82 25.36
N ASP A 256 25.41 -0.47 26.60
CA ASP A 256 24.68 -1.33 27.52
C ASP A 256 23.17 -1.22 27.26
N PHE A 257 22.71 -1.94 26.23
CA PHE A 257 21.32 -1.99 25.83
C PHE A 257 20.76 -3.38 26.10
N PRO A 258 20.31 -3.71 27.33
CA PRO A 258 19.71 -5.01 27.62
C PRO A 258 18.43 -5.23 26.80
N PRO A 259 18.00 -6.50 26.59
CA PRO A 259 16.71 -6.79 25.98
C PRO A 259 15.58 -6.09 26.74
N LEU A 260 14.56 -5.63 26.02
CA LEU A 260 13.37 -5.07 26.66
C LEU A 260 12.67 -6.18 27.46
N GLY A 261 12.30 -5.88 28.69
CA GLY A 261 11.51 -6.80 29.52
C GLY A 261 10.05 -6.79 29.09
N LEU A 262 9.31 -7.86 29.40
CA LEU A 262 7.85 -7.92 29.18
C LEU A 262 7.10 -6.80 29.92
N ASP A 263 7.69 -6.26 30.99
CA ASP A 263 7.13 -5.14 31.75
C ASP A 263 7.35 -3.77 31.07
N ASP A 264 8.32 -3.64 30.14
CA ASP A 264 8.58 -2.39 29.40
C ASP A 264 7.57 -2.19 28.25
N ASP A 265 6.93 -3.26 27.77
CA ASP A 265 5.90 -3.20 26.71
C ASP A 265 4.60 -2.57 27.22
N HIS A 266 4.28 -2.76 28.51
CA HIS A 266 3.05 -2.27 29.13
C HIS A 266 3.02 -0.74 29.34
N GLU A 267 4.16 -0.07 29.45
CA GLU A 267 4.20 1.40 29.54
C GLU A 267 3.98 2.07 28.18
N ASN A 268 4.27 1.38 27.08
CA ASN A 268 4.15 1.92 25.73
C ASN A 268 2.70 1.84 25.19
N GLU A 269 1.94 0.78 25.53
CA GLU A 269 0.51 0.69 25.20
C GLU A 269 -0.33 1.77 25.92
N LEU A 270 0.08 2.21 27.10
CA LEU A 270 -0.59 3.29 27.84
C LEU A 270 -0.39 4.70 27.22
N MET A 271 0.59 4.87 26.34
CA MET A 271 0.79 6.14 25.61
C MET A 271 0.03 6.24 24.29
N GLU A 272 -0.54 5.14 23.76
CA GLU A 272 -1.38 5.17 22.56
C GLU A 272 -2.85 5.57 22.83
N GLU A 273 -3.26 5.71 24.10
CA GLU A 273 -4.64 6.03 24.50
C GLU A 273 -4.87 7.49 24.99
N ILE A 274 -3.94 8.43 24.77
CA ILE A 274 -4.11 9.85 25.19
C ILE A 274 -4.11 10.83 24.01
#